data_AF-A0A4V6A0I2-F1
#
_entry.id   AF-A0A4V6A0I2-F1
#
_cell.length_a   1.000
_cell.length_b   1.000
_cell.length_c   1.000
_cell.angle_alpha   90.00
_cell.angle_beta   90.00
_cell.angle_gamma   90.00
#
_symmetry.space_group_name_H-M   'P 1'
#
loop_
_entity.id
_entity.type
_entity.pdbx_description
1 polymer ?
#
loop_
_entity_poly.entity_id
_entity_poly.type
_entity_poly.pdbx_seq_one_letter_code
_entity_poly.pdbx_strand_id
1 'polypeptide(L)'
;MKPLVSFLLISLLAVFTFAYDQKVTVVGNFLCGNVISNGTEMILKEHDWIDFDDVLSTAATYENGSFEITGYENEFFKISPYLEVIHSCGVTQGSVAMCSITTLWIPEGISYYKMGTINLLDQQASRPKGCSIQRAFFLKAKAVSTVWNIFGL
;
A
#
# COMPACT_ATOMS: atom_id res chain seq x y z
N MET A 1 -1.49 -5.73 -52.27
CA MET A 1 -0.57 -5.20 -51.23
C MET A 1 -1.27 -4.34 -50.18
N LYS A 2 -2.25 -3.49 -50.54
CA LYS A 2 -3.06 -2.68 -49.60
C LYS A 2 -3.81 -3.45 -48.49
N PRO A 3 -4.46 -4.61 -48.74
CA PRO A 3 -5.18 -5.32 -47.68
C PRO A 3 -4.24 -6.00 -46.70
N LEU A 4 -3.06 -6.44 -47.15
CA LEU A 4 -2.05 -7.09 -46.32
C LEU A 4 -1.44 -6.12 -45.30
N VAL A 5 -1.17 -4.88 -45.71
CA VAL A 5 -0.73 -3.80 -44.82
C VAL A 5 -1.84 -3.39 -43.85
N SER A 6 -3.09 -3.37 -44.32
CA SER A 6 -4.27 -3.10 -43.47
C SER A 6 -4.47 -4.16 -42.40
N PHE A 7 -4.36 -5.46 -42.74
CA PHE A 7 -4.44 -6.56 -41.77
C PHE A 7 -3.29 -6.53 -40.77
N LEU A 8 -2.08 -6.15 -41.21
CA LEU A 8 -0.92 -6.01 -40.32
C LEU A 8 -1.11 -4.85 -39.33
N LEU A 9 -1.65 -3.72 -39.76
CA LEU A 9 -1.98 -2.57 -38.91
C LEU A 9 -3.11 -2.89 -37.91
N ILE A 10 -4.13 -3.62 -38.34
CA ILE A 10 -5.24 -4.06 -37.47
C ILE A 10 -4.75 -5.10 -36.46
N SER A 11 -3.87 -6.04 -36.86
CA SER A 11 -3.24 -7.00 -35.95
C SER A 11 -2.31 -6.33 -34.93
N LEU A 12 -1.62 -5.25 -35.31
CA LEU A 12 -0.76 -4.48 -34.42
C LEU A 12 -1.58 -3.65 -33.41
N LEU A 13 -2.77 -3.20 -33.81
CA LEU A 13 -3.74 -2.54 -32.94
C LEU A 13 -4.53 -3.55 -32.07
N ALA A 14 -4.68 -4.81 -32.50
CA ALA A 14 -5.43 -5.83 -31.77
C ALA A 14 -4.68 -6.42 -30.56
N VAL A 15 -3.46 -5.96 -30.27
CA VAL A 15 -2.83 -6.15 -28.95
C VAL A 15 -3.48 -5.15 -27.98
N PHE A 16 -4.80 -5.26 -27.82
CA PHE A 16 -5.50 -4.58 -26.74
C PHE A 16 -5.28 -5.41 -25.47
N THR A 17 -4.70 -4.73 -24.50
CA THR A 17 -4.20 -5.18 -23.21
C THR A 17 -5.27 -5.92 -22.41
N PHE A 18 -5.02 -7.18 -22.08
CA PHE A 18 -5.74 -7.88 -21.02
C PHE A 18 -5.11 -7.50 -19.68
N ALA A 19 -5.68 -6.50 -19.01
CA ALA A 19 -5.42 -6.30 -17.59
C ALA A 19 -6.22 -7.33 -16.79
N TYR A 20 -5.70 -7.73 -15.63
CA TYR A 20 -6.31 -8.74 -14.78
C TYR A 20 -6.43 -8.24 -13.35
N ASP A 21 -7.54 -8.61 -12.71
CA ASP A 21 -7.80 -8.27 -11.32
C ASP A 21 -6.85 -9.04 -10.41
N GLN A 22 -6.03 -8.30 -9.69
CA GLN A 22 -5.11 -8.81 -8.69
C GLN A 22 -5.59 -8.37 -7.32
N LYS A 23 -5.36 -9.25 -6.34
CA LYS A 23 -5.72 -9.01 -4.95
C LYS A 23 -4.58 -9.47 -4.07
N VAL A 24 -4.24 -8.65 -3.09
CA VAL A 24 -3.31 -9.01 -2.02
C VAL A 24 -3.94 -8.72 -0.67
N THR A 25 -3.92 -9.72 0.22
CA THR A 25 -4.28 -9.60 1.62
C THR A 25 -3.03 -9.79 2.48
N VAL A 26 -2.76 -8.85 3.37
CA VAL A 26 -1.60 -8.90 4.27
C VAL A 26 -2.09 -8.89 5.70
N VAL A 27 -1.55 -9.81 6.49
CA VAL A 27 -1.82 -9.89 7.93
C VAL A 27 -0.53 -9.89 8.72
N GLY A 28 -0.57 -9.26 9.91
CA GLY A 28 0.59 -9.18 10.78
C GLY A 28 0.27 -8.51 12.10
N ASN A 29 1.33 -8.18 12.84
CA ASN A 29 1.26 -7.43 14.10
C ASN A 29 2.39 -6.40 14.15
N PHE A 30 2.10 -5.22 14.71
CA PHE A 30 3.12 -4.21 14.97
C PHE A 30 3.42 -4.10 16.47
N LEU A 31 4.72 -4.05 16.78
CA LEU A 31 5.24 -3.72 18.09
C LEU A 31 6.06 -2.43 18.01
N CYS A 32 6.18 -1.75 19.14
CA CYS A 32 7.14 -0.69 19.38
C CYS A 32 8.01 -1.08 20.58
N GLY A 33 9.13 -1.75 20.30
CA GLY A 33 9.91 -2.44 21.32
C GLY A 33 9.09 -3.57 21.93
N ASN A 34 8.86 -3.50 23.24
CA ASN A 34 8.10 -4.51 23.98
C ASN A 34 6.62 -4.14 24.14
N VAL A 35 6.15 -3.08 23.47
CA VAL A 35 4.77 -2.59 23.58
C VAL A 35 4.02 -2.86 22.29
N ILE A 36 2.78 -3.30 22.42
CA ILE A 36 1.85 -3.48 21.31
C ILE A 36 1.56 -2.13 20.64
N SER A 37 1.68 -2.05 19.31
CA SER A 37 1.41 -0.83 18.55
C SER A 37 -0.04 -0.82 18.06
N ASN A 38 -0.95 -0.32 18.89
CA ASN A 38 -2.38 -0.15 18.58
C ASN A 38 -2.64 1.14 17.78
N GLY A 39 -3.64 1.15 16.89
CA GLY A 39 -4.10 2.32 16.15
C GLY A 39 -3.05 2.87 15.20
N THR A 40 -2.08 2.04 14.82
CA THR A 40 -1.01 2.38 13.88
C THR A 40 -1.58 2.38 12.48
N GLU A 41 -1.54 3.52 11.81
CA GLU A 41 -2.07 3.72 10.47
C GLU A 41 -1.13 3.09 9.43
N MET A 42 -1.70 2.42 8.43
CA MET A 42 -0.95 1.81 7.35
C MET A 42 -1.65 1.95 6.00
N ILE A 43 -0.87 2.15 4.96
CA ILE A 43 -1.34 2.28 3.58
C ILE A 43 -0.74 1.13 2.78
N LEU A 44 -1.58 0.34 2.13
CA LEU A 44 -1.16 -0.66 1.16
C LEU A 44 -1.08 0.02 -0.21
N LYS A 45 0.10 -0.06 -0.82
CA LYS A 45 0.41 0.61 -2.09
C LYS A 45 1.01 -0.36 -3.10
N GLU A 46 0.81 -0.01 -4.36
CA GLU A 46 1.42 -0.55 -5.56
C GLU A 46 2.68 0.27 -5.87
N HIS A 47 3.77 -0.38 -6.29
CA HIS A 47 4.92 0.35 -6.82
C HIS A 47 4.92 0.32 -8.35
N ASP A 48 4.86 1.51 -8.94
CA ASP A 48 4.89 1.68 -10.38
C ASP A 48 6.23 2.19 -10.88
N TRP A 49 6.68 1.65 -12.02
CA TRP A 49 7.97 2.04 -12.58
C TRP A 49 7.91 3.36 -13.36
N ILE A 50 6.74 3.73 -13.88
CA ILE A 50 6.57 4.81 -14.86
C ILE A 50 5.74 5.96 -14.28
N ASP A 51 4.66 5.64 -13.58
CA ASP A 51 3.73 6.59 -12.97
C ASP A 51 3.80 6.58 -11.44
N PHE A 52 2.75 7.09 -10.80
CA PHE A 52 2.75 7.29 -9.36
C PHE A 52 2.13 6.08 -8.69
N ASP A 53 2.90 5.48 -7.78
CA ASP A 53 2.46 4.42 -6.88
C ASP A 53 1.01 4.57 -6.37
N ASP A 54 0.19 3.60 -6.76
CA ASP A 54 -1.22 3.57 -6.41
C ASP A 54 -1.50 3.20 -4.96
N VAL A 55 -2.62 3.71 -4.44
CA VAL A 55 -3.13 3.38 -3.11
C VAL A 55 -4.21 2.34 -3.24
N LEU A 56 -3.91 1.13 -2.78
CA LEU A 56 -4.83 -0.02 -2.88
C LEU A 56 -5.78 -0.07 -1.70
N SER A 57 -5.30 0.25 -0.51
CA SER A 57 -6.11 0.20 0.71
C SER A 57 -5.48 0.97 1.86
N THR A 58 -6.29 1.25 2.89
CA THR A 58 -5.83 1.85 4.14
C THR A 58 -6.44 1.13 5.32
N ALA A 59 -5.67 0.96 6.39
CA ALA A 59 -6.13 0.33 7.63
C ALA A 59 -5.41 0.92 8.84
N ALA A 60 -5.87 0.54 10.04
CA ALA A 60 -5.16 0.77 11.28
C ALA A 60 -5.07 -0.54 12.06
N THR A 61 -4.03 -0.71 12.87
CA THR A 61 -3.96 -1.88 13.76
C THR A 61 -5.09 -1.88 14.77
N TYR A 62 -5.55 -3.09 15.13
CA TYR A 62 -6.51 -3.32 16.20
C TYR A 62 -5.88 -3.12 17.58
N GLU A 63 -6.68 -3.28 18.63
CA GLU A 63 -6.23 -3.04 20.02
C GLU A 63 -5.07 -3.93 20.48
N ASN A 64 -5.01 -5.15 19.96
CA ASN A 64 -3.94 -6.10 20.19
C ASN A 64 -2.73 -5.89 19.26
N GLY A 65 -2.71 -4.83 18.45
CA GLY A 65 -1.65 -4.49 17.50
C GLY A 65 -1.64 -5.35 16.23
N SER A 66 -2.60 -6.27 16.06
CA SER A 66 -2.74 -7.02 14.82
C SER A 66 -3.32 -6.15 13.72
N PHE A 67 -3.13 -6.54 12.47
CA PHE A 67 -3.78 -5.92 11.32
C PHE A 67 -4.12 -6.94 10.25
N GLU A 68 -5.12 -6.59 9.45
CA GLU A 68 -5.46 -7.22 8.19
C GLU A 68 -5.80 -6.09 7.21
N ILE A 69 -5.15 -6.10 6.05
CA ILE A 69 -5.38 -5.12 4.99
C ILE A 69 -5.45 -5.85 3.65
N THR A 70 -6.48 -5.55 2.88
CA THR A 70 -6.70 -6.12 1.54
C THR A 70 -6.84 -5.00 0.54
N GLY A 71 -6.12 -5.12 -0.58
CA GLY A 71 -6.18 -4.23 -1.72
C GLY A 71 -6.44 -4.99 -3.02
N TYR A 72 -6.93 -4.26 -4.00
CA TYR A 72 -7.27 -4.76 -5.33
C TYR A 72 -6.75 -3.81 -6.38
N GLU A 73 -6.39 -4.36 -7.53
CA GLU A 73 -5.84 -3.61 -8.65
C GLU A 73 -6.14 -4.33 -9.96
N ASN A 74 -6.39 -3.57 -11.02
CA ASN A 74 -6.56 -4.11 -12.36
C ASN A 74 -5.36 -3.68 -13.21
N GLU A 75 -4.41 -4.60 -13.40
CA GLU A 75 -3.12 -4.26 -14.00
C GLU A 75 -2.71 -5.30 -15.04
N PHE A 76 -1.83 -4.91 -15.98
CA PHE A 76 -1.33 -5.81 -17.01
C PHE A 76 -0.13 -6.64 -16.53
N PHE A 77 0.67 -6.11 -15.60
CA PHE A 77 1.78 -6.82 -14.99
C PHE A 77 1.42 -7.29 -13.59
N LYS A 78 2.40 -7.76 -12.82
CA LYS A 78 2.13 -8.21 -11.45
C LYS A 78 2.23 -6.99 -10.55
N ILE A 79 1.25 -6.86 -9.65
CA ILE A 79 1.32 -5.83 -8.63
C ILE A 79 2.58 -5.98 -7.78
N SER A 80 3.17 -4.84 -7.41
CA SER A 80 4.39 -4.73 -6.61
C SER A 80 4.11 -4.16 -5.22
N PRO A 81 3.42 -4.93 -4.34
CA PRO A 81 2.82 -4.37 -3.15
C PRO A 81 3.83 -4.05 -2.04
N TYR A 82 3.56 -2.97 -1.31
CA TYR A 82 4.26 -2.64 -0.06
C TYR A 82 3.36 -1.92 0.93
N LEU A 83 3.75 -1.90 2.21
CA LEU A 83 3.10 -1.12 3.26
C LEU A 83 3.90 0.13 3.59
N GLU A 84 3.23 1.27 3.65
CA GLU A 84 3.70 2.45 4.38
C GLU A 84 3.06 2.47 5.76
N VAL A 85 3.86 2.27 6.81
CA VAL A 85 3.41 2.25 8.20
C VAL A 85 3.72 3.59 8.85
N ILE A 86 2.70 4.33 9.26
CA ILE A 86 2.81 5.65 9.90
C ILE A 86 2.79 5.45 11.42
N HIS A 87 3.89 5.77 12.10
CA HIS A 87 4.02 5.56 13.53
C HIS A 87 4.84 6.62 14.25
N SER A 88 4.59 6.79 15.55
CA SER A 88 5.41 7.60 16.46
C SER A 88 6.43 6.76 17.24
N CYS A 89 6.61 5.50 16.87
CA CYS A 89 7.57 4.62 17.53
C CYS A 89 9.01 5.12 17.38
N GLY A 90 9.74 5.23 18.50
CA GLY A 90 11.14 5.64 18.53
C GLY A 90 11.40 7.13 18.24
N VAL A 91 10.34 7.96 18.12
CA VAL A 91 10.48 9.38 17.78
C VAL A 91 9.92 10.28 18.88
N THR A 92 10.75 11.23 19.34
CA THR A 92 10.37 12.23 20.34
C THR A 92 10.95 13.58 19.97
N GLN A 93 10.14 14.64 19.97
CA GLN A 93 10.62 16.02 19.84
C GLN A 93 9.84 16.97 20.75
N GLY A 94 10.21 16.98 22.03
CA GLY A 94 9.55 17.82 23.04
C GLY A 94 8.05 17.55 23.11
N SER A 95 7.25 18.62 23.03
CA SER A 95 5.77 18.55 23.07
C SER A 95 5.11 18.37 21.69
N VAL A 96 5.89 18.26 20.61
CA VAL A 96 5.34 18.14 19.26
C VAL A 96 5.22 16.66 18.88
N ALA A 97 4.02 16.24 18.47
CA ALA A 97 3.78 14.88 17.98
C ALA A 97 4.54 14.65 16.65
N MET A 98 5.54 13.76 16.71
CA MET A 98 6.35 13.35 15.57
C MET A 98 5.98 11.95 15.12
N CYS A 99 5.94 11.77 13.80
CA CYS A 99 5.68 10.50 13.15
C CYS A 99 6.75 10.24 12.09
N SER A 100 7.08 8.97 11.91
CA SER A 100 7.92 8.45 10.84
C SER A 100 7.13 7.41 10.04
N ILE A 101 7.57 7.23 8.81
CA ILE A 101 7.06 6.19 7.90
C ILE A 101 8.10 5.08 7.80
N THR A 102 7.68 3.85 8.02
CA THR A 102 8.45 2.63 7.72
C THR A 102 7.85 1.94 6.50
N THR A 103 8.67 1.61 5.51
CA THR A 103 8.26 0.90 4.29
C THR A 103 8.56 -0.58 4.43
N LEU A 104 7.54 -1.44 4.26
CA LEU A 104 7.67 -2.89 4.36
C LEU A 104 7.25 -3.54 3.04
N TRP A 105 8.21 -4.15 2.34
CA TRP A 105 7.96 -4.83 1.07
C TRP A 105 7.22 -6.15 1.24
N ILE A 106 6.26 -6.40 0.35
CA ILE A 106 5.51 -7.65 0.27
C ILE A 106 5.96 -8.39 -0.99
N PRO A 107 6.15 -9.72 -0.96
CA PRO A 107 6.47 -10.47 -2.16
C PRO A 107 5.41 -10.30 -3.26
N GLU A 108 5.85 -10.20 -4.51
CA GLU A 108 4.97 -10.14 -5.68
C GLU A 108 4.29 -11.49 -5.98
N GLY A 109 3.13 -11.44 -6.63
CA GLY A 109 2.45 -12.63 -7.16
C GLY A 109 1.87 -13.56 -6.09
N ILE A 110 1.74 -13.10 -4.84
CA ILE A 110 1.03 -13.81 -3.78
C ILE A 110 -0.24 -13.05 -3.40
N SER A 111 -1.35 -13.78 -3.21
CA SER A 111 -2.64 -13.17 -2.87
C SER A 111 -2.89 -13.06 -1.37
N TYR A 112 -2.09 -13.74 -0.55
CA TYR A 112 -2.20 -13.74 0.90
C TYR A 112 -0.82 -13.86 1.54
N TYR A 113 -0.44 -12.88 2.35
CA TYR A 113 0.88 -12.80 2.99
C TYR A 113 0.77 -12.66 4.51
N LYS A 114 1.36 -13.62 5.24
CA LYS A 114 1.52 -13.54 6.69
C LYS A 114 2.88 -12.89 7.00
N MET A 115 2.87 -11.59 7.23
CA MET A 115 4.08 -10.81 7.51
C MET A 115 4.68 -11.10 8.89
N GLY A 116 3.88 -11.65 9.82
CA GLY A 116 4.33 -11.98 11.17
C GLY A 116 4.29 -10.76 12.10
N THR A 117 5.19 -10.72 13.07
CA THR A 117 5.30 -9.61 14.03
C THR A 117 6.49 -8.74 13.66
N ILE A 118 6.25 -7.45 13.41
CA ILE A 118 7.27 -6.48 13.04
C ILE A 118 7.43 -5.47 14.18
N ASN A 119 8.65 -5.35 14.71
CA ASN A 119 9.01 -4.32 15.66
C ASN A 119 9.47 -3.06 14.93
N LEU A 120 8.69 -1.98 15.05
CA LEU A 120 8.90 -0.70 14.37
C LEU A 120 10.13 0.06 14.89
N LEU A 121 10.66 -0.28 16.07
CA LEU A 121 11.94 0.28 16.54
C LEU A 121 13.14 -0.26 15.75
N ASP A 122 13.02 -1.48 15.22
CA ASP A 122 14.13 -2.18 14.57
C ASP A 122 14.16 -1.90 13.06
N GLN A 123 13.17 -1.16 12.53
CA GLN A 123 13.06 -0.87 11.12
C GLN A 123 13.72 0.46 10.75
N GLN A 124 14.22 0.52 9.52
CA GLN A 124 14.68 1.78 8.95
C GLN A 124 13.47 2.65 8.63
N ALA A 125 13.26 3.67 9.46
CA ALA A 125 12.20 4.63 9.28
C ALA A 125 12.70 5.90 8.56
N SER A 126 11.80 6.55 7.84
CA SER A 126 12.03 7.87 7.26
C SER A 126 12.27 8.94 8.34
N ARG A 127 12.84 10.07 7.91
CA ARG A 127 13.06 11.22 8.79
C ARG A 127 11.74 11.66 9.44
N PRO A 128 11.71 11.82 10.77
CA PRO A 128 10.49 12.22 11.47
C PRO A 128 9.96 13.57 10.98
N LYS A 129 8.63 13.67 10.88
CA LYS A 129 7.89 14.89 10.55
C LYS A 129 6.70 15.03 11.51
N GLY A 130 6.08 16.20 11.56
CA GLY A 130 4.87 16.42 12.37
C GLY A 130 3.73 15.47 11.96
N CYS A 131 3.13 14.77 12.91
CA CYS A 131 2.08 13.77 12.64
C CYS A 131 0.87 14.34 11.91
N SER A 132 0.51 15.60 12.12
CA SER A 132 -0.64 16.24 11.45
C SER A 132 -0.50 16.25 9.92
N ILE A 133 0.74 16.36 9.42
CA ILE A 133 1.01 16.35 7.98
C ILE A 133 0.81 14.94 7.41
N GLN A 134 1.27 13.91 8.13
CA GLN A 134 1.16 12.52 7.67
C GLN A 134 -0.27 11.97 7.79
N ARG A 135 -0.99 12.29 8.87
CA ARG A 135 -2.40 11.90 9.02
C ARG A 135 -3.29 12.52 7.93
N ALA A 136 -2.99 13.73 7.47
CA ALA A 136 -3.72 14.31 6.35
C ALA A 136 -3.58 13.50 5.06
N PHE A 137 -2.41 12.88 4.83
CA PHE A 137 -2.20 11.96 3.71
C PHE A 137 -2.99 10.67 3.88
N PHE A 138 -2.94 10.05 5.06
CA PHE A 138 -3.74 8.85 5.37
C PHE A 138 -5.24 9.09 5.21
N LEU A 139 -5.77 10.23 5.68
CA LEU A 139 -7.18 10.58 5.52
C LEU A 139 -7.57 10.78 4.05
N LYS A 140 -6.69 11.35 3.22
CA LYS A 140 -6.91 11.43 1.77
C LYS A 140 -6.91 10.05 1.13
N ALA A 141 -5.93 9.21 1.44
CA ALA A 141 -5.84 7.83 0.98
C ALA A 141 -7.09 7.02 1.37
N LYS A 142 -7.57 7.19 2.60
CA LYS A 142 -8.80 6.57 3.10
C LYS A 142 -10.04 7.05 2.36
N ALA A 143 -10.12 8.34 2.03
CA ALA A 143 -11.21 8.89 1.21
C ALA A 143 -11.21 8.29 -0.20
N VAL A 144 -10.04 8.13 -0.82
CA VAL A 144 -9.90 7.45 -2.13
C VAL A 144 -10.42 6.01 -2.04
N SER A 145 -9.95 5.22 -1.07
CA SER A 145 -10.41 3.83 -0.86
C SER A 145 -11.92 3.73 -0.58
N THR A 146 -12.51 4.73 0.08
CA THR A 146 -13.97 4.77 0.32
C THR A 146 -14.75 5.01 -0.96
N VAL A 147 -14.23 5.82 -1.88
CA VAL A 147 -14.88 6.10 -3.18
C VAL A 147 -14.97 4.82 -4.01
N TRP A 148 -13.90 4.02 -4.09
CA TRP A 148 -13.91 2.73 -4.80
C TRP A 148 -14.98 1.77 -4.27
N ASN A 149 -15.12 1.66 -2.94
CA ASN A 149 -16.15 0.81 -2.31
C ASN A 149 -17.59 1.24 -2.62
N ILE A 150 -17.84 2.52 -2.94
CA ILE A 150 -19.18 3.03 -3.27
C ILE A 150 -19.53 2.79 -4.75
N PHE A 151 -18.54 2.79 -5.64
CA PHE A 151 -18.76 2.64 -7.08
C PHE A 151 -18.67 1.21 -7.61
N GLY A 152 -18.28 0.23 -6.79
CA GLY A 152 -18.42 -1.20 -7.12
C GLY A 152 -17.76 -1.61 -8.44
N LEU A 153 -16.59 -1.05 -8.72
CA LEU A 153 -15.60 -1.57 -9.68
C LEU A 153 -14.42 -2.11 -8.88
#